data_AF-A0A1Z8Z802-F1
#
_entry.id   AF-A0A1Z8Z802-F1
#
_cell.length_a   1.000
_cell.length_b   1.000
_cell.length_c   1.000
_cell.angle_alpha   90.00
_cell.angle_beta   90.00
_cell.angle_gamma   90.00
#
_symmetry.space_group_name_H-M   'P 1'
#
loop_
_entity.id
_entity.type
_entity.pdbx_description
1 polymer ?
#
loop_
_entity_poly.entity_id
_entity_poly.type
_entity_poly.pdbx_seq_one_letter_code
_entity_poly.pdbx_strand_id
1 'polypeptide(L)'
;MVQSQKALEVEQNPCSDRTIVFARKHGVKALPVKDLPQFFKASKACREKGGDTLLEQININEYNRDFKSSKFMSGWTSTYGMCVTAIIFYFFVGLITVEK
;
A
#
# COMPACT_ATOMS: atom_id res chain seq x y z
N MET A 1 -24.38 23.23 9.01
CA MET A 1 -24.58 22.24 10.09
C MET A 1 -24.49 20.82 9.51
N VAL A 2 -23.28 20.28 9.27
CA VAL A 2 -23.06 18.89 8.83
C VAL A 2 -21.76 18.35 9.45
N GLN A 3 -21.65 18.43 10.78
CA GLN A 3 -20.51 17.85 11.50
C GLN A 3 -20.93 16.97 12.69
N SER A 4 -22.24 16.86 12.95
CA SER A 4 -22.75 16.24 14.18
C SER A 4 -23.14 14.76 14.07
N GLN A 5 -22.94 14.11 12.92
CA GLN A 5 -23.34 12.68 12.74
C GLN A 5 -22.18 11.68 12.65
N LYS A 6 -20.91 12.12 12.59
CA LYS A 6 -19.78 11.17 12.48
C LYS A 6 -19.30 10.59 13.81
N ALA A 7 -19.86 11.05 14.93
CA ALA A 7 -19.43 10.68 16.28
C ALA A 7 -20.36 9.64 16.95
N LEU A 8 -21.48 9.26 16.33
CA LEU A 8 -22.58 8.59 17.06
C LEU A 8 -22.91 7.16 16.61
N GLU A 9 -22.05 6.50 15.83
CA GLU A 9 -22.17 5.05 15.54
C GLU A 9 -20.82 4.31 15.65
N VAL A 10 -19.92 4.76 16.54
CA VAL A 10 -18.73 3.98 16.95
C VAL A 10 -19.01 3.31 18.29
N GLU A 11 -20.18 2.66 18.39
CA GLU A 11 -20.52 1.80 19.53
C GLU A 11 -20.87 0.40 19.04
N GLN A 12 -20.02 -0.19 18.19
CA GLN A 12 -20.00 -1.64 17.96
C GLN A 12 -18.71 -2.02 17.19
N ASN A 13 -17.77 -2.64 17.90
CA ASN A 13 -16.52 -3.25 17.43
C ASN A 13 -15.43 -2.33 16.80
N PRO A 14 -14.23 -2.18 17.41
CA PRO A 14 -13.09 -1.44 16.83
C PRO A 14 -12.58 -2.01 15.50
N CYS A 15 -12.93 -3.25 15.15
CA CYS A 15 -12.56 -3.88 13.88
C CYS A 15 -13.44 -3.45 12.69
N SER A 16 -14.57 -2.77 12.92
CA SER A 16 -15.44 -2.22 11.87
C SER A 16 -15.10 -0.78 11.48
N ASP A 17 -13.96 -0.25 11.93
CA ASP A 17 -13.51 1.08 11.53
C ASP A 17 -13.37 1.17 9.99
N ARG A 18 -13.78 2.31 9.44
CA ARG A 18 -13.76 2.58 7.99
C ARG A 18 -12.37 2.32 7.38
N THR A 19 -11.30 2.67 8.10
CA THR A 19 -9.92 2.47 7.64
C THR A 19 -9.55 0.99 7.55
N ILE A 20 -10.01 0.16 8.49
CA ILE A 20 -9.79 -1.30 8.49
C ILE A 20 -10.59 -1.96 7.37
N VAL A 21 -11.86 -1.58 7.19
CA VAL A 21 -12.72 -2.11 6.12
C VAL A 21 -12.14 -1.74 4.74
N PHE A 22 -11.63 -0.51 4.60
CA PHE A 22 -10.96 -0.09 3.37
C PHE A 22 -9.67 -0.87 3.13
N ALA A 23 -8.81 -1.00 4.15
CA ALA A 23 -7.57 -1.74 4.08
C ALA A 23 -7.78 -3.22 3.72
N ARG A 24 -8.89 -3.83 4.18
CA ARG A 24 -9.25 -5.20 3.80
C ARG A 24 -9.51 -5.37 2.31
N LYS A 25 -10.11 -4.37 1.66
CA LYS A 25 -10.47 -4.45 0.23
C LYS A 25 -9.33 -3.99 -0.69
N HIS A 26 -8.64 -2.93 -0.30
CA HIS A 26 -7.67 -2.24 -1.15
C HIS A 26 -6.22 -2.32 -0.63
N GLY A 27 -5.99 -2.91 0.53
CA GLY A 27 -4.68 -2.94 1.15
C GLY A 27 -4.40 -1.73 2.02
N VAL A 28 -3.51 -1.90 2.99
CA VAL A 28 -3.06 -0.80 3.87
C VAL A 28 -2.32 0.27 3.09
N LYS A 29 -1.56 -0.11 2.04
CA LYS A 29 -0.78 0.83 1.21
C LYS A 29 -1.64 1.76 0.36
N ALA A 30 -2.91 1.41 0.13
CA ALA A 30 -3.86 2.25 -0.61
C ALA A 30 -4.50 3.34 0.27
N LEU A 31 -4.31 3.29 1.59
CA LEU A 31 -4.79 4.33 2.48
C LEU A 31 -4.01 5.63 2.26
N PRO A 32 -4.67 6.79 2.30
CA PRO A 32 -3.96 8.06 2.30
C PRO A 32 -3.12 8.17 3.58
N VAL A 33 -1.94 8.79 3.48
CA VAL A 33 -0.99 8.95 4.60
C VAL A 33 -1.62 9.59 5.84
N LYS A 34 -2.65 10.43 5.64
CA LYS A 34 -3.40 11.10 6.72
C LYS A 34 -4.24 10.13 7.57
N ASP A 35 -4.66 8.99 6.99
CA ASP A 35 -5.53 8.02 7.65
C ASP A 35 -4.74 6.87 8.30
N LEU A 36 -3.43 6.77 8.03
CA LEU A 36 -2.54 5.78 8.64
C LEU A 36 -2.55 5.83 10.17
N PRO A 37 -2.41 6.99 10.84
CA PRO A 37 -2.43 7.06 12.30
C PRO A 37 -3.75 6.51 12.89
N GLN A 38 -4.87 6.80 12.23
CA GLN A 38 -6.18 6.30 12.63
C GLN A 38 -6.29 4.78 12.42
N PHE A 39 -5.80 4.27 11.29
CA PHE A 39 -5.72 2.84 11.02
C PHE A 39 -4.91 2.09 12.08
N PHE A 40 -3.74 2.61 12.47
CA PHE A 40 -2.90 1.97 13.50
C PHE A 40 -3.58 1.98 14.89
N LYS A 41 -4.28 3.06 15.23
CA LYS A 41 -5.03 3.13 16.48
C LYS A 41 -6.20 2.13 16.48
N ALA A 42 -6.95 2.07 15.39
CA ALA A 42 -8.08 1.15 15.23
C ALA A 42 -7.61 -0.31 15.19
N SER A 43 -6.51 -0.62 14.49
CA SER A 43 -5.97 -1.96 14.40
C SER A 43 -5.44 -2.46 15.75
N LYS A 44 -4.81 -1.60 16.55
CA LYS A 44 -4.42 -1.94 17.92
C LYS A 44 -5.63 -2.27 18.79
N ALA A 45 -6.67 -1.44 18.76
CA ALA A 45 -7.91 -1.67 19.51
C ALA A 45 -8.66 -2.93 19.03
N CYS A 46 -8.61 -3.22 17.72
CA CYS A 46 -9.17 -4.42 17.12
C CYS A 46 -8.42 -5.68 17.57
N ARG A 47 -7.08 -5.63 17.61
CA ARG A 47 -6.24 -6.70 18.13
C ARG A 47 -6.54 -7.01 19.60
N GLU A 48 -6.65 -5.98 20.44
CA GLU A 48 -6.98 -6.14 21.86
C GLU A 48 -8.37 -6.78 22.10
N LYS A 49 -9.27 -6.73 21.11
CA LYS A 49 -10.58 -7.41 21.14
C LYS A 49 -10.61 -8.76 20.40
N GLY A 50 -9.46 -9.33 20.06
CA GLY A 50 -9.35 -10.65 19.41
C GLY A 50 -9.48 -10.63 17.89
N GLY A 51 -9.32 -9.47 17.25
CA GLY A 51 -9.36 -9.30 15.79
C GLY A 51 -8.07 -9.67 15.05
N ASP A 52 -7.16 -10.42 15.67
CA ASP A 52 -5.86 -10.79 15.09
C ASP A 52 -5.98 -11.52 13.76
N THR A 53 -6.91 -12.47 13.66
CA THR A 53 -7.14 -13.24 12.44
C THR A 53 -7.60 -12.36 11.27
N LEU A 54 -8.37 -11.32 11.57
CA LEU A 54 -8.83 -10.35 10.58
C LEU A 54 -7.66 -9.51 10.06
N LEU A 55 -6.81 -9.00 10.94
CA LEU A 55 -5.64 -8.22 10.57
C LEU A 55 -4.62 -9.06 9.79
N GLU A 56 -4.44 -10.31 10.17
CA GLU A 56 -3.55 -11.24 9.48
C GLU A 56 -4.05 -11.55 8.07
N GLN A 57 -5.35 -11.74 7.87
CA GLN A 57 -5.94 -11.88 6.54
C GLN A 57 -5.69 -10.65 5.65
N ILE A 58 -5.75 -9.44 6.21
CA ILE A 58 -5.42 -8.21 5.47
C ILE A 58 -3.95 -8.25 5.01
N ASN A 59 -3.04 -8.65 5.90
CA ASN A 59 -1.62 -8.72 5.62
C ASN A 59 -1.29 -9.79 4.56
N ILE A 60 -1.85 -11.00 4.67
CA ILE A 60 -1.67 -12.08 3.69
C ILE A 60 -2.22 -11.69 2.31
N ASN A 61 -3.39 -11.05 2.27
CA ASN A 61 -3.98 -10.61 1.01
C ASN A 61 -3.11 -9.53 0.34
N GLU A 62 -2.60 -8.57 1.11
CA GLU A 62 -1.67 -7.55 0.64
C GLU A 62 -0.38 -8.19 0.10
N TYR A 63 0.19 -9.12 0.85
CA TYR A 63 1.39 -9.84 0.47
C TYR A 63 1.23 -10.60 -0.84
N ASN A 64 0.13 -11.36 -1.00
CA ASN A 64 -0.14 -12.10 -2.23
C ASN A 64 -0.33 -11.18 -3.44
N ARG A 65 -0.96 -10.03 -3.24
CA ARG A 65 -1.11 -9.02 -4.29
C ARG A 65 0.24 -8.44 -4.71
N ASP A 66 1.05 -8.04 -3.74
CA ASP A 66 2.38 -7.49 -3.97
C ASP A 66 3.30 -8.52 -4.65
N PHE A 67 3.19 -9.79 -4.24
CA PHE A 67 3.91 -10.90 -4.87
C PHE A 67 3.52 -11.07 -6.35
N LYS A 68 2.22 -11.00 -6.67
CA LYS A 68 1.74 -11.07 -8.06
C LYS A 68 2.24 -9.88 -8.89
N SER A 69 2.19 -8.67 -8.34
CA SER A 69 2.70 -7.46 -9.02
C SER A 69 4.23 -7.48 -9.21
N SER A 70 4.96 -8.09 -8.28
CA SER A 70 6.42 -8.21 -8.35
C SER A 70 6.88 -9.07 -9.52
N LYS A 71 6.09 -10.08 -9.93
CA LYS A 71 6.40 -10.91 -11.12
C LYS A 71 6.49 -10.11 -12.41
N PHE A 72 5.72 -9.04 -12.51
CA PHE A 72 5.71 -8.18 -13.69
C PHE A 72 6.60 -6.95 -13.54
N MET A 73 7.34 -6.84 -12.42
CA MET A 73 8.08 -5.64 -12.01
C MET A 73 7.26 -4.36 -12.28
N SER A 74 5.94 -4.44 -12.07
CA SER A 74 5.01 -3.38 -12.47
C SER A 74 5.07 -2.28 -11.42
N GLY A 75 5.73 -1.19 -11.74
CA GLY A 75 5.88 -0.04 -10.86
C GLY A 75 6.69 1.07 -11.53
N TRP A 76 6.41 2.31 -11.12
CA TRP A 76 7.09 3.49 -11.67
C TRP A 76 8.63 3.41 -11.54
N THR A 77 9.11 2.84 -10.43
CA THR A 77 10.54 2.66 -10.16
C THR A 77 11.21 1.71 -11.14
N SER A 78 10.54 0.62 -11.53
CA SER A 78 11.10 -0.34 -12.49
C SER A 78 11.16 0.24 -13.90
N THR A 79 10.12 0.95 -14.33
CA THR A 79 10.13 1.63 -15.63
C THR A 79 11.23 2.66 -15.70
N TYR A 80 11.40 3.48 -14.65
CA TYR A 80 12.48 4.45 -14.56
C TYR A 80 13.87 3.80 -14.63
N GLY A 81 14.08 2.71 -13.87
CA GLY A 81 15.34 1.96 -13.89
C GLY A 81 15.70 1.41 -15.27
N MET A 82 14.72 0.86 -16.00
CA MET A 82 14.91 0.37 -17.37
C MET A 82 15.27 1.50 -18.34
N CYS A 83 14.55 2.62 -18.30
CA CYS A 83 14.82 3.77 -19.17
C CYS A 83 16.21 4.36 -18.94
N VAL A 84 16.60 4.57 -17.68
CA VAL A 84 17.91 5.12 -17.33
C VAL A 84 19.03 4.18 -17.79
N THR A 85 18.87 2.87 -17.55
CA THR A 85 19.85 1.87 -17.98
C THR A 85 20.04 1.90 -19.50
N ALA A 86 18.94 2.00 -20.26
CA ALA A 86 19.01 2.10 -21.72
C ALA A 86 19.76 3.34 -22.20
N ILE A 87 19.48 4.52 -21.61
CA ILE A 87 20.17 5.77 -21.96
C ILE A 87 21.67 5.68 -21.70
N ILE A 88 22.05 5.16 -20.53
CA ILE A 88 23.46 4.96 -20.15
C ILE A 88 24.13 4.00 -21.14
N PHE A 89 23.48 2.88 -21.47
CA PHE A 89 24.01 1.91 -22.42
C PHE A 89 24.25 2.53 -23.81
N TYR A 90 23.29 3.28 -24.34
CA TYR A 90 23.44 3.99 -25.61
C TYR A 90 24.60 4.99 -25.59
N PHE A 91 24.77 5.72 -24.49
CA PHE A 91 25.88 6.67 -24.33
C PHE A 91 27.24 5.97 -24.42
N PHE A 92 27.43 4.87 -23.70
CA PHE A 92 28.69 4.14 -23.71
C PHE A 92 28.96 3.42 -25.05
N VAL A 93 27.94 2.82 -25.67
CA VAL A 93 28.09 2.22 -27.02
C VAL A 93 28.43 3.30 -28.05
N GLY A 94 27.80 4.47 -27.97
CA GLY A 94 28.10 5.61 -28.82
C GLY A 94 29.55 6.08 -28.67
N LEU A 95 30.04 6.22 -27.44
CA LEU A 95 31.44 6.56 -27.17
C LEU A 95 32.42 5.55 -27.79
N ILE A 96 32.21 4.25 -27.56
CA ILE A 96 33.08 3.19 -28.11
C ILE A 96 33.05 3.15 -29.64
N THR A 97 31.90 3.46 -30.26
CA THR A 97 31.74 3.41 -31.72
C THR A 97 32.27 4.68 -32.41
N VAL A 98 32.25 5.83 -31.73
CA VAL A 98 32.78 7.11 -32.25
C VAL A 98 34.30 7.22 -32.08
N GLU A 99 34.92 6.51 -31.13
CA GLU A 99 36.38 6.47 -30.95
C GLU A 99 37.13 5.56 -31.95
N LYS A 100 36.46 5.12 -33.03
CA LYS A 100 37.08 4.44 -34.19
C LYS A 100 36.94 5.27 -35.45
#